data_AF-A0A4Q2XGS9-F1
#
_entry.id   AF-A0A4Q2XGS9-F1
#
_cell.length_a   1.000
_cell.length_b   1.000
_cell.length_c   1.000
_cell.angle_alpha   90.00
_cell.angle_beta   90.00
_cell.angle_gamma   90.00
#
_symmetry.space_group_name_H-M   'P 1'
#
loop_
_entity.id
_entity.type
_entity.pdbx_description
1 polymer ?
#
loop_
_entity_poly.entity_id
_entity_poly.type
_entity_poly.pdbx_seq_one_letter_code
_entity_poly.pdbx_strand_id
1 'polypeptide(L)'
;MDKKLLICGTGVLLGIAFFLSAGMKVASTAEAANSRTSPLKKEHPAGERSASSRKVQAADPRTDLLAELGGIAGSADGFDHECFSSLLVKLVKIDPEAAAEFGTSLPAGPAREEALRRISQAWATEDAAGAETWAAALPDAVERESALGSICMQVAQLDAGQAILLAERHSLAAAPVTENLAHLWAAQDFPAAATWIKARPAGEQREQLVMRLALVRSATAPAEAARLVVDEIPEGHVQTEAVISVIYQWARRDMAGAREWVGLFPESALRTRAENELSNIAAYQTPEQR
;
A
#
# COMPACT_ATOMS: atom_id res chain seq x y z
N MET A 1 -15.44 50.01 21.91
CA MET A 1 -15.01 49.25 23.09
C MET A 1 -14.37 47.98 22.59
N ASP A 2 -13.04 48.04 22.41
CA ASP A 2 -12.22 46.93 21.94
C ASP A 2 -12.04 45.88 23.04
N LYS A 3 -12.27 44.61 22.72
CA LYS A 3 -11.83 43.46 23.50
C LYS A 3 -10.92 42.60 22.64
N LYS A 4 -9.62 42.86 22.75
CA LYS A 4 -8.56 41.88 22.44
C LYS A 4 -8.62 40.79 23.52
N LEU A 5 -8.79 39.52 23.12
CA LEU A 5 -8.46 38.38 23.98
C LEU A 5 -7.18 37.73 23.48
N LEU A 6 -6.15 37.84 24.31
CA LEU A 6 -4.94 37.03 24.29
C LEU A 6 -5.30 35.58 24.63
N ILE A 7 -4.72 34.61 23.92
CA ILE A 7 -4.36 33.31 24.51
C ILE A 7 -2.88 33.05 24.25
N CYS A 8 -2.23 32.68 25.33
CA CYS A 8 -0.82 32.67 25.62
C CYS A 8 -0.14 31.43 25.02
N GLY A 9 1.03 31.62 24.42
CA GLY A 9 1.97 30.53 24.15
C GLY A 9 2.72 30.14 25.41
N THR A 10 3.00 28.85 25.56
CA THR A 10 4.10 28.37 26.40
C THR A 10 4.87 27.32 25.61
N GLY A 11 6.11 27.67 25.27
CA GLY A 11 7.08 26.74 24.72
C GLY A 11 7.70 25.89 25.81
N VAL A 12 8.02 24.65 25.47
CA VAL A 12 9.01 23.84 26.19
C VAL A 12 9.98 23.29 25.14
N LEU A 13 11.20 23.83 25.18
CA LEU A 13 12.41 23.24 24.61
C LEU A 13 12.96 22.21 25.62
N LEU A 14 13.39 21.03 25.12
CA LEU A 14 14.69 20.38 25.35
C LEU A 14 14.57 18.86 25.18
N GLY A 15 15.56 18.24 24.50
CA GLY A 15 15.84 16.82 24.68
C GLY A 15 16.39 16.08 23.46
N ILE A 16 17.54 16.51 22.92
CA ILE A 16 18.37 15.68 22.04
C ILE A 16 18.93 14.52 22.88
N ALA A 17 18.68 13.28 22.48
CA ALA A 17 19.41 12.11 22.96
C ALA A 17 19.77 11.18 21.79
N PHE A 18 21.05 11.30 21.42
CA PHE A 18 21.82 10.41 20.57
C PHE A 18 21.92 9.04 21.24
N PHE A 19 21.59 7.94 20.57
CA PHE A 19 22.13 6.63 20.96
C PHE A 19 22.65 5.86 19.76
N LEU A 20 23.90 5.44 19.95
CA LEU A 20 24.80 4.82 19.00
C LEU A 20 24.40 3.39 18.65
N SER A 21 24.65 3.09 17.37
CA SER A 21 24.90 1.77 16.79
C SER A 21 25.86 0.91 17.63
N ALA A 22 25.48 -0.35 17.86
CA ALA A 22 26.43 -1.42 18.16
C ALA A 22 25.97 -2.69 17.44
N GLY A 23 26.76 -3.09 16.43
CA GLY A 23 26.54 -4.30 15.64
C GLY A 23 26.82 -5.57 16.43
N MET A 24 25.99 -6.58 16.20
CA MET A 24 26.18 -7.92 16.77
C MET A 24 26.51 -8.89 15.64
N LYS A 25 27.79 -9.25 15.57
CA LYS A 25 28.37 -10.26 14.69
C LYS A 25 28.27 -11.59 15.44
N VAL A 26 27.42 -12.51 14.99
CA VAL A 26 27.41 -13.88 15.53
C VAL A 26 28.24 -14.77 14.61
N ALA A 27 29.29 -15.33 15.21
CA ALA A 27 30.22 -16.23 14.57
C ALA A 27 29.60 -17.63 14.36
N SER A 28 29.85 -18.16 13.16
CA SER A 28 29.71 -19.57 12.79
C SER A 28 30.66 -20.43 13.61
N THR A 29 30.15 -21.55 14.13
CA THR A 29 30.97 -22.69 14.53
C THR A 29 30.45 -23.92 13.81
N ALA A 30 31.27 -24.41 12.87
CA ALA A 30 31.19 -25.73 12.30
C ALA A 30 31.71 -26.74 13.32
N GLU A 31 31.00 -27.85 13.51
CA GLU A 31 31.56 -29.01 14.19
C GLU A 31 31.41 -30.24 13.29
N ALA A 32 32.56 -30.77 12.91
CA ALA A 32 32.75 -31.96 12.13
C ALA A 32 33.00 -33.15 13.05
N ALA A 33 32.27 -34.24 12.85
CA ALA A 33 32.64 -35.62 13.20
C ALA A 33 31.59 -36.52 12.51
N ASN A 34 31.86 -37.68 11.93
CA ASN A 34 32.91 -38.63 12.19
C ASN A 34 32.91 -39.64 11.03
N SER A 35 34.07 -39.90 10.45
CA SER A 35 34.32 -40.95 9.48
C SER A 35 34.74 -42.23 10.20
N ARG A 36 34.09 -43.36 9.89
CA ARG A 36 34.65 -44.70 10.12
C ARG A 36 34.44 -45.58 8.89
N THR A 37 35.57 -45.92 8.30
CA THR A 37 35.85 -46.96 7.30
C THR A 37 35.80 -48.35 7.97
N SER A 38 35.26 -49.42 7.36
CA SER A 38 35.94 -50.44 6.52
C SER A 38 35.15 -51.77 6.65
N PRO A 39 35.43 -52.86 5.89
CA PRO A 39 35.75 -52.96 4.46
C PRO A 39 34.96 -54.09 3.72
N LEU A 40 35.04 -54.00 2.39
CA LEU A 40 34.94 -55.03 1.33
C LEU A 40 34.72 -56.52 1.69
N LYS A 41 33.71 -57.13 1.06
CA LYS A 41 33.80 -58.52 0.57
C LYS A 41 33.24 -58.60 -0.86
N LYS A 42 34.07 -59.06 -1.80
CA LYS A 42 33.75 -59.30 -3.21
C LYS A 42 33.25 -60.73 -3.39
N GLU A 43 32.10 -60.91 -4.04
CA GLU A 43 31.77 -62.11 -4.84
C GLU A 43 30.96 -61.66 -6.09
N HIS A 44 31.30 -62.22 -7.25
CA HIS A 44 30.67 -62.10 -8.59
C HIS A 44 30.60 -63.55 -9.15
N PRO A 45 29.93 -63.86 -10.27
CA PRO A 45 28.71 -63.30 -10.88
C PRO A 45 27.69 -64.42 -11.29
N ALA A 46 26.44 -64.08 -11.60
CA ALA A 46 25.66 -64.72 -12.68
C ALA A 46 24.25 -64.10 -12.79
N GLY A 47 23.84 -63.80 -14.02
CA GLY A 47 22.46 -63.98 -14.43
C GLY A 47 21.51 -62.77 -14.32
N GLU A 48 21.46 -62.04 -15.42
CA GLU A 48 20.21 -61.64 -16.08
C GLU A 48 19.41 -60.42 -15.60
N ARG A 49 19.15 -59.58 -16.63
CA ARG A 49 18.00 -58.67 -16.84
C ARG A 49 18.01 -57.36 -16.04
N SER A 50 18.72 -56.41 -16.63
CA SER A 50 18.14 -55.17 -17.17
C SER A 50 16.76 -54.79 -16.59
N ALA A 51 16.78 -54.24 -15.38
CA ALA A 51 15.76 -53.29 -14.95
C ALA A 51 16.52 -51.99 -14.73
N SER A 52 16.67 -51.22 -15.80
CA SER A 52 16.95 -49.79 -15.67
C SER A 52 15.79 -49.20 -14.87
N SER A 53 15.98 -49.11 -13.55
CA SER A 53 15.16 -48.29 -12.68
C SER A 53 15.40 -46.85 -13.10
N ARG A 54 14.79 -46.45 -14.21
CA ARG A 54 14.59 -45.06 -14.59
C ARG A 54 13.70 -44.50 -13.49
N LYS A 55 14.32 -43.98 -12.42
CA LYS A 55 13.68 -43.01 -11.54
C LYS A 55 13.16 -41.96 -12.50
N VAL A 56 11.84 -41.94 -12.73
CA VAL A 56 11.17 -40.79 -13.30
C VAL A 56 11.41 -39.71 -12.27
N GLN A 57 12.46 -38.93 -12.50
CA GLN A 57 12.75 -37.75 -11.71
C GLN A 57 11.52 -36.89 -11.91
N ALA A 58 10.72 -36.70 -10.85
CA ALA A 58 9.60 -35.78 -10.91
C ALA A 58 10.16 -34.47 -11.45
N ALA A 59 9.65 -34.03 -12.60
CA ALA A 59 10.15 -32.86 -13.27
C ALA A 59 10.05 -31.68 -12.29
N ASP A 60 11.11 -30.87 -12.26
CA ASP A 60 11.18 -29.71 -11.38
C ASP A 60 10.02 -28.76 -11.74
N PRO A 61 9.06 -28.50 -10.82
CA PRO A 61 7.88 -27.70 -11.12
C PRO A 61 8.21 -26.31 -11.68
N ARG A 62 9.35 -25.72 -11.29
CA ARG A 62 9.84 -24.46 -11.86
C ARG A 62 10.14 -24.61 -13.36
N THR A 63 10.87 -25.65 -13.73
CA THR A 63 11.29 -25.91 -15.11
C THR A 63 10.08 -26.17 -16.02
N ASP A 64 9.09 -26.93 -15.54
CA ASP A 64 7.86 -27.21 -16.29
C ASP A 64 7.05 -25.93 -16.54
N LEU A 65 6.88 -25.09 -15.50
CA LEU A 65 6.18 -23.81 -15.62
C LEU A 65 6.85 -22.87 -16.62
N LEU A 66 8.19 -22.78 -16.60
CA LEU A 66 8.95 -21.94 -17.55
C LEU A 66 8.77 -22.44 -19.00
N ALA A 67 8.76 -23.75 -19.21
CA ALA A 67 8.55 -24.33 -20.53
C ALA A 67 7.14 -24.04 -21.07
N GLU A 68 6.12 -24.20 -20.25
CA GLU A 68 4.72 -23.89 -20.62
C GLU A 68 4.53 -22.40 -20.91
N LEU A 69 5.06 -21.52 -20.05
CA LEU A 69 5.01 -20.08 -20.23
C LEU A 69 5.71 -19.63 -21.53
N GLY A 70 6.87 -20.20 -21.84
CA GLY A 70 7.58 -19.94 -23.09
C GLY A 70 6.80 -20.40 -24.32
N GLY A 71 6.12 -21.56 -24.24
CA GLY A 71 5.25 -22.06 -25.28
C GLY A 71 4.06 -21.13 -25.56
N ILE A 72 3.41 -20.61 -24.52
CA ILE A 72 2.28 -19.68 -24.66
C ILE A 72 2.75 -18.33 -25.22
N ALA A 73 3.87 -17.79 -24.73
CA ALA A 73 4.41 -16.52 -25.18
C ALA A 73 4.87 -16.54 -26.65
N GLY A 74 5.33 -17.69 -27.15
CA GLY A 74 5.76 -17.89 -28.55
C GLY A 74 4.67 -18.40 -29.49
N SER A 75 3.44 -18.59 -29.02
CA SER A 75 2.35 -19.19 -29.80
C SER A 75 1.93 -18.32 -30.99
N ALA A 76 1.88 -18.92 -32.19
CA ALA A 76 1.36 -18.29 -33.40
C ALA A 76 -0.18 -18.35 -33.47
N ASP A 77 -0.80 -19.26 -32.73
CA ASP A 77 -2.25 -19.57 -32.81
C ASP A 77 -3.10 -18.70 -31.86
N GLY A 78 -2.47 -17.71 -31.21
CA GLY A 78 -3.11 -16.79 -30.26
C GLY A 78 -2.49 -16.86 -28.87
N PHE A 79 -2.56 -15.76 -28.14
CA PHE A 79 -2.01 -15.60 -26.79
C PHE A 79 -3.08 -15.82 -25.72
N ASP A 80 -2.96 -16.91 -24.95
CA ASP A 80 -3.88 -17.23 -23.85
C ASP A 80 -3.51 -16.44 -22.59
N HIS A 81 -4.13 -15.27 -22.43
CA HIS A 81 -3.91 -14.36 -21.31
C HIS A 81 -4.20 -14.99 -19.94
N GLU A 82 -5.27 -15.79 -19.84
CA GLU A 82 -5.70 -16.35 -18.55
C GLU A 82 -4.74 -17.45 -18.09
N CYS A 83 -4.40 -18.37 -18.98
CA CYS A 83 -3.44 -19.43 -18.69
C CYS A 83 -2.07 -18.82 -18.36
N PHE A 84 -1.59 -17.88 -19.19
CA PHE A 84 -0.31 -17.22 -18.98
C PHE A 84 -0.23 -16.51 -17.62
N SER A 85 -1.24 -15.70 -17.29
CA SER A 85 -1.29 -15.02 -15.99
C SER A 85 -1.34 -15.99 -14.82
N SER A 86 -2.09 -17.08 -14.93
CA SER A 86 -2.21 -18.09 -13.86
C SER A 86 -0.88 -18.81 -13.60
N LEU A 87 -0.17 -19.19 -14.66
CA LEU A 87 1.13 -19.85 -14.56
C LEU A 87 2.21 -18.91 -14.01
N LEU A 88 2.19 -17.62 -14.38
CA LEU A 88 3.10 -16.62 -13.81
C LEU A 88 2.92 -16.47 -12.31
N VAL A 89 1.68 -16.38 -11.83
CA VAL A 89 1.41 -16.30 -10.39
C VAL A 89 1.92 -17.54 -9.65
N LYS A 90 1.78 -18.74 -10.24
CA LYS A 90 2.34 -19.97 -9.67
C LYS A 90 3.87 -19.94 -9.64
N LEU A 91 4.50 -19.48 -10.72
CA LEU A 91 5.95 -19.39 -10.79
C LEU A 91 6.49 -18.42 -9.75
N VAL A 92 5.88 -17.25 -9.60
CA VAL A 92 6.27 -16.25 -8.59
C VAL A 92 6.22 -16.82 -7.17
N LYS A 93 5.24 -17.67 -6.86
CA LYS A 93 5.14 -18.33 -5.54
C LYS A 93 6.23 -19.35 -5.27
N ILE A 94 6.82 -19.92 -6.32
CA ILE A 94 7.88 -20.93 -6.19
C ILE A 94 9.25 -20.25 -6.23
N ASP A 95 9.45 -19.34 -7.17
CA ASP A 95 10.73 -18.71 -7.48
C ASP A 95 10.46 -17.36 -8.18
N PRO A 96 10.30 -16.27 -7.40
CA PRO A 96 9.98 -14.96 -7.95
C PRO A 96 11.12 -14.39 -8.80
N GLU A 97 12.38 -14.70 -8.50
CA GLU A 97 13.53 -14.33 -9.30
C GLU A 97 13.48 -14.98 -10.69
N ALA A 98 13.16 -16.28 -10.76
CA ALA A 98 12.99 -16.96 -12.04
C ALA A 98 11.83 -16.38 -12.87
N ALA A 99 10.73 -15.99 -12.21
CA ALA A 99 9.62 -15.32 -12.88
C ALA A 99 10.06 -13.97 -13.47
N ALA A 100 10.80 -13.19 -12.70
CA ALA A 100 11.38 -11.92 -13.11
C ALA A 100 12.37 -12.06 -14.29
N GLU A 101 13.27 -13.04 -14.23
CA GLU A 101 14.18 -13.37 -15.33
C GLU A 101 13.39 -13.74 -16.60
N PHE A 102 12.37 -14.59 -16.45
CA PHE A 102 11.49 -14.95 -17.57
C PHE A 102 10.81 -13.72 -18.18
N GLY A 103 10.13 -12.91 -17.36
CA GLY A 103 9.41 -11.72 -17.82
C GLY A 103 10.32 -10.71 -18.51
N THR A 104 11.55 -10.51 -18.02
CA THR A 104 12.53 -9.60 -18.63
C THR A 104 13.16 -10.16 -19.91
N SER A 105 13.21 -11.49 -20.07
CA SER A 105 13.72 -12.15 -21.28
C SER A 105 12.76 -12.09 -22.48
N LEU A 106 11.48 -11.81 -22.24
CA LEU A 106 10.48 -11.72 -23.30
C LEU A 106 10.78 -10.54 -24.24
N PRO A 107 10.50 -10.68 -25.55
CA PRO A 107 10.60 -9.56 -26.47
C PRO A 107 9.58 -8.48 -26.13
N ALA A 108 9.89 -7.23 -26.49
CA ALA A 108 8.96 -6.12 -26.29
C ALA A 108 7.61 -6.40 -26.97
N GLY A 109 6.51 -6.21 -26.23
CA GLY A 109 5.15 -6.46 -26.69
C GLY A 109 4.20 -6.89 -25.57
N PRO A 110 2.95 -7.25 -25.92
CA PRO A 110 1.88 -7.48 -24.95
C PRO A 110 2.18 -8.57 -23.92
N ALA A 111 2.86 -9.65 -24.32
CA ALA A 111 3.21 -10.74 -23.40
C ALA A 111 4.20 -10.28 -22.32
N ARG A 112 5.16 -9.42 -22.67
CA ARG A 112 6.13 -8.86 -21.73
C ARG A 112 5.47 -7.88 -20.78
N GLU A 113 4.64 -6.98 -21.29
CA GLU A 113 3.88 -6.03 -20.48
C GLU A 113 2.99 -6.74 -19.46
N GLU A 114 2.25 -7.77 -19.89
CA GLU A 114 1.43 -8.60 -19.00
C GLU A 114 2.30 -9.34 -17.98
N ALA A 115 3.43 -9.92 -18.41
CA ALA A 115 4.32 -10.64 -17.51
C ALA A 115 4.86 -9.74 -16.40
N LEU A 116 5.46 -8.61 -16.76
CA LEU A 116 6.04 -7.67 -15.79
C LEU A 116 4.98 -7.18 -14.80
N ARG A 117 3.77 -6.87 -15.28
CA ARG A 117 2.68 -6.42 -14.43
C ARG A 117 2.19 -7.52 -13.47
N ARG A 118 2.05 -8.76 -13.94
CA ARG A 118 1.61 -9.89 -13.10
C ARG A 118 2.66 -10.31 -12.09
N ILE A 119 3.92 -10.32 -12.48
CA ILE A 119 5.05 -10.58 -11.58
C ILE A 119 5.08 -9.52 -10.48
N SER A 120 4.98 -8.23 -10.85
CA SER A 120 4.93 -7.11 -9.90
C SER A 120 3.83 -7.30 -8.84
N GLN A 121 2.61 -7.62 -9.28
CA GLN A 121 1.47 -7.81 -8.38
C GLN A 121 1.61 -9.06 -7.48
N ALA A 122 1.99 -10.20 -8.06
CA ALA A 122 2.11 -11.43 -7.32
C ALA A 122 3.28 -11.37 -6.33
N TRP A 123 4.44 -10.85 -6.76
CA TRP A 123 5.62 -10.79 -5.93
C TRP A 123 5.43 -9.79 -4.79
N ALA A 124 4.80 -8.64 -5.05
CA ALA A 124 4.50 -7.68 -3.98
C ALA A 124 3.62 -8.24 -2.86
N THR A 125 2.79 -9.25 -3.16
CA THR A 125 1.95 -9.92 -2.16
C THR A 125 2.77 -10.84 -1.24
N GLU A 126 3.83 -11.45 -1.75
CA GLU A 126 4.67 -12.40 -1.01
C GLU A 126 5.88 -11.69 -0.35
N ASP A 127 6.54 -10.80 -1.09
CA ASP A 127 7.70 -10.02 -0.68
C ASP A 127 7.76 -8.68 -1.45
N ALA A 128 7.16 -7.65 -0.86
CA ALA A 128 7.16 -6.29 -1.41
C ALA A 128 8.56 -5.69 -1.55
N ALA A 129 9.50 -6.02 -0.65
CA ALA A 129 10.85 -5.44 -0.68
C ALA A 129 11.69 -6.04 -1.82
N GLY A 130 11.59 -7.36 -2.02
CA GLY A 130 12.18 -8.06 -3.17
C GLY A 130 11.61 -7.56 -4.49
N ALA A 131 10.27 -7.46 -4.59
CA ALA A 131 9.59 -6.94 -5.78
C ALA A 131 10.02 -5.51 -6.11
N GLU A 132 10.09 -4.62 -5.11
CA GLU A 132 10.54 -3.24 -5.28
C GLU A 132 11.99 -3.19 -5.79
N THR A 133 12.88 -3.98 -5.18
CA THR A 133 14.30 -4.04 -5.57
C THR A 133 14.46 -4.47 -7.02
N TRP A 134 13.73 -5.50 -7.44
CA TRP A 134 13.72 -5.96 -8.82
C TRP A 134 13.16 -4.90 -9.78
N ALA A 135 11.99 -4.34 -9.48
CA ALA A 135 11.35 -3.36 -10.34
C ALA A 135 12.23 -2.12 -10.53
N ALA A 136 12.85 -1.63 -9.45
CA ALA A 136 13.78 -0.51 -9.48
C ALA A 136 15.04 -0.78 -10.33
N ALA A 137 15.41 -2.05 -10.52
CA ALA A 137 16.56 -2.46 -11.34
C ALA A 137 16.22 -2.64 -12.83
N LEU A 138 14.95 -2.54 -13.23
CA LEU A 138 14.56 -2.64 -14.64
C LEU A 138 15.22 -1.52 -15.46
N PRO A 139 15.84 -1.82 -16.62
CA PRO A 139 16.59 -0.84 -17.39
C PRO A 139 15.68 0.19 -18.07
N ASP A 140 14.55 -0.25 -18.60
CA ASP A 140 13.58 0.64 -19.24
C ASP A 140 12.82 1.45 -18.18
N ALA A 141 12.75 2.77 -18.39
CA ALA A 141 12.15 3.68 -17.42
C ALA A 141 10.63 3.53 -17.29
N VAL A 142 9.95 3.29 -18.41
CA VAL A 142 8.49 3.16 -18.44
C VAL A 142 8.07 1.86 -17.77
N GLU A 143 8.77 0.77 -18.05
CA GLU A 143 8.54 -0.53 -17.40
C GLU A 143 8.83 -0.48 -15.91
N ARG A 144 9.94 0.18 -15.52
CA ARG A 144 10.29 0.39 -14.10
C ARG A 144 9.20 1.15 -13.36
N GLU A 145 8.75 2.29 -13.90
CA GLU A 145 7.69 3.09 -13.30
C GLU A 145 6.36 2.32 -13.22
N SER A 146 6.00 1.59 -14.28
CA SER A 146 4.78 0.76 -14.34
C SER A 146 4.81 -0.40 -13.32
N ALA A 147 5.95 -1.08 -13.19
CA ALA A 147 6.15 -2.16 -12.23
C ALA A 147 6.10 -1.63 -10.79
N LEU A 148 6.84 -0.56 -10.48
CA LEU A 148 6.81 0.09 -9.18
C LEU A 148 5.41 0.61 -8.82
N GLY A 149 4.68 1.19 -9.78
CA GLY A 149 3.29 1.59 -9.58
C GLY A 149 2.36 0.41 -9.28
N SER A 150 2.55 -0.71 -9.97
CA SER A 150 1.79 -1.96 -9.72
C SER A 150 2.08 -2.52 -8.33
N ILE A 151 3.35 -2.51 -7.90
CA ILE A 151 3.76 -2.91 -6.55
C ILE A 151 3.14 -1.97 -5.52
N CYS A 152 3.24 -0.66 -5.71
CA CYS A 152 2.66 0.35 -4.82
C CYS A 152 1.16 0.11 -4.59
N MET A 153 0.40 -0.13 -5.66
CA MET A 153 -1.03 -0.41 -5.59
C MET A 153 -1.34 -1.72 -4.87
N GLN A 154 -0.50 -2.75 -5.05
CA GLN A 154 -0.68 -4.02 -4.35
C GLN A 154 -0.37 -3.88 -2.86
N VAL A 155 0.73 -3.19 -2.51
CA VAL A 155 1.11 -2.89 -1.13
C VAL A 155 0.02 -2.08 -0.44
N ALA A 156 -0.60 -1.11 -1.13
CA ALA A 156 -1.64 -0.26 -0.55
C ALA A 156 -2.86 -1.04 -0.02
N GLN A 157 -3.16 -2.20 -0.61
CA GLN A 157 -4.26 -3.06 -0.16
C GLN A 157 -3.98 -3.70 1.21
N LEU A 158 -2.71 -3.93 1.54
CA LEU A 158 -2.27 -4.59 2.77
C LEU A 158 -1.79 -3.58 3.81
N ASP A 159 -1.01 -2.59 3.38
CA ASP A 159 -0.43 -1.54 4.21
C ASP A 159 -0.29 -0.25 3.38
N ALA A 160 -1.29 0.63 3.50
CA ALA A 160 -1.29 1.91 2.80
C ALA A 160 -0.17 2.86 3.27
N GLY A 161 0.33 2.70 4.51
CA GLY A 161 1.46 3.49 5.01
C GLY A 161 2.75 3.16 4.25
N GLN A 162 3.05 1.86 4.10
CA GLN A 162 4.20 1.41 3.30
C GLN A 162 4.07 1.80 1.83
N ALA A 163 2.86 1.75 1.26
CA ALA A 163 2.62 2.17 -0.11
C ALA A 163 2.93 3.66 -0.33
N ILE A 164 2.55 4.53 0.60
CA ILE A 164 2.91 5.96 0.53
C ILE A 164 4.42 6.15 0.57
N LEU A 165 5.12 5.47 1.49
CA LEU A 165 6.57 5.59 1.59
C LEU A 165 7.28 5.09 0.33
N LEU A 166 6.80 4.01 -0.27
CA LEU A 166 7.29 3.51 -1.56
C LEU A 166 7.03 4.55 -2.67
N ALA A 167 5.81 5.09 -2.74
CA ALA A 167 5.46 6.09 -3.73
C ALA A 167 6.29 7.39 -3.61
N GLU A 168 6.57 7.85 -2.39
CA GLU A 168 7.45 9.00 -2.14
C GLU A 168 8.90 8.69 -2.53
N ARG A 169 9.41 7.51 -2.17
CA ARG A 169 10.79 7.07 -2.46
C ARG A 169 11.09 7.02 -3.95
N HIS A 170 10.11 6.57 -4.74
CA HIS A 170 10.23 6.43 -6.19
C HIS A 170 9.57 7.56 -6.98
N SER A 171 9.11 8.62 -6.29
CA SER A 171 8.43 9.77 -6.90
C SER A 171 7.22 9.38 -7.79
N LEU A 172 6.48 8.33 -7.40
CA LEU A 172 5.35 7.77 -8.15
C LEU A 172 4.04 8.54 -7.91
N ALA A 173 3.93 9.24 -6.78
CA ALA A 173 2.68 9.85 -6.35
C ALA A 173 2.65 11.36 -6.57
N ALA A 174 1.75 11.79 -7.45
CA ALA A 174 1.25 13.15 -7.44
C ALA A 174 0.34 13.38 -6.20
N ALA A 175 0.10 14.64 -5.85
CA ALA A 175 -0.74 15.02 -4.71
C ALA A 175 -2.09 14.26 -4.61
N PRO A 176 -2.88 14.09 -5.69
CA PRO A 176 -4.14 13.33 -5.61
C PRO A 176 -3.95 11.85 -5.25
N VAL A 177 -2.85 11.23 -5.69
CA VAL A 177 -2.54 9.82 -5.36
C VAL A 177 -2.20 9.72 -3.87
N THR A 178 -1.35 10.63 -3.36
CA THR A 178 -1.01 10.70 -1.94
C THR A 178 -2.24 10.90 -1.07
N GLU A 179 -3.18 11.76 -1.48
CA GLU A 179 -4.44 11.95 -0.76
C GLU A 179 -5.31 10.70 -0.71
N ASN A 180 -5.40 9.97 -1.83
CA ASN A 180 -6.16 8.73 -1.89
C ASN A 180 -5.53 7.63 -1.02
N LEU A 181 -4.20 7.50 -1.06
CA LEU A 181 -3.49 6.56 -0.19
C LEU A 181 -3.61 6.95 1.28
N ALA A 182 -3.56 8.24 1.62
CA ALA A 182 -3.75 8.71 2.99
C ALA A 182 -5.18 8.46 3.50
N HIS A 183 -6.19 8.61 2.63
CA HIS A 183 -7.57 8.23 2.94
C HIS A 183 -7.68 6.72 3.23
N LEU A 184 -7.07 5.88 2.39
CA LEU A 184 -7.04 4.44 2.60
C LEU A 184 -6.30 4.06 3.88
N TRP A 185 -5.15 4.69 4.15
CA TRP A 185 -4.40 4.47 5.38
C TRP A 185 -5.21 4.87 6.61
N ALA A 186 -5.89 6.02 6.58
CA ALA A 186 -6.77 6.42 7.68
C ALA A 186 -7.92 5.43 7.93
N ALA A 187 -8.39 4.73 6.88
CA ALA A 187 -9.40 3.70 7.02
C ALA A 187 -8.84 2.37 7.59
N GLN A 188 -7.58 2.06 7.33
CA GLN A 188 -6.88 0.86 7.85
C GLN A 188 -6.34 1.08 9.27
N ASP A 189 -5.63 2.19 9.49
CA ASP A 189 -4.98 2.59 10.75
C ASP A 189 -5.00 4.13 10.88
N PHE A 190 -6.08 4.62 11.49
CA PHE A 190 -6.29 6.05 11.70
C PHE A 190 -5.18 6.73 12.53
N PRO A 191 -4.77 6.21 13.71
CA PRO A 191 -3.68 6.82 14.50
C PRO A 191 -2.35 6.95 13.75
N ALA A 192 -1.94 5.93 12.99
CA ALA A 192 -0.70 5.98 12.24
C ALA A 192 -0.76 7.02 11.11
N ALA A 193 -1.85 7.03 10.33
CA ALA A 193 -2.08 8.02 9.28
C ALA A 193 -2.09 9.45 9.85
N ALA A 194 -2.79 9.67 10.97
CA ALA A 194 -2.83 10.97 11.64
C ALA A 194 -1.44 11.45 12.06
N THR A 195 -0.63 10.56 12.62
CA THR A 195 0.75 10.87 13.03
C THR A 195 1.60 11.27 11.84
N TRP A 196 1.54 10.52 10.74
CA TRP A 196 2.27 10.83 9.52
C TRP A 196 1.84 12.17 8.91
N ILE A 197 0.53 12.45 8.82
CA ILE A 197 0.01 13.74 8.32
C ILE A 197 0.50 14.91 9.19
N LYS A 198 0.44 14.76 10.52
CA LYS A 198 0.85 15.82 11.46
C LYS A 198 2.33 16.18 11.32
N ALA A 199 3.18 15.21 10.98
CA ALA A 199 4.61 15.43 10.78
C ALA A 199 4.96 16.17 9.47
N ARG A 200 4.00 16.33 8.54
CA ARG A 200 4.23 17.06 7.30
C ARG A 200 4.35 18.58 7.55
N PRO A 201 5.09 19.31 6.70
CA PRO A 201 5.14 20.77 6.78
C PRO A 201 3.75 21.40 6.67
N ALA A 202 3.55 22.50 7.38
CA ALA A 202 2.33 23.29 7.26
C ALA A 202 2.16 23.83 5.82
N GLY A 203 0.92 23.85 5.35
CA GLY A 203 0.56 24.30 4.02
C GLY A 203 -0.63 23.50 3.45
N GLU A 204 -1.09 23.94 2.28
CA GLU A 204 -2.32 23.44 1.66
C GLU A 204 -2.37 21.92 1.53
N GLN A 205 -1.27 21.27 1.13
CA GLN A 205 -1.26 19.80 1.01
C GLN A 205 -1.52 19.10 2.35
N ARG A 206 -0.95 19.60 3.46
CA ARG A 206 -1.20 19.03 4.80
C ARG A 206 -2.66 19.25 5.18
N GLU A 207 -3.21 20.42 4.90
CA GLU A 207 -4.62 20.76 5.16
C GLU A 207 -5.57 19.84 4.40
N GLN A 208 -5.29 19.56 3.11
CA GLN A 208 -6.06 18.60 2.31
C GLN A 208 -6.00 17.19 2.91
N LEU A 209 -4.84 16.74 3.38
CA LEU A 209 -4.69 15.44 4.04
C LEU A 209 -5.45 15.38 5.39
N VAL A 210 -5.41 16.45 6.18
CA VAL A 210 -6.20 16.59 7.41
C VAL A 210 -7.69 16.53 7.09
N MET A 211 -8.15 17.16 6.01
CA MET A 211 -9.53 17.05 5.54
C MET A 211 -9.90 15.60 5.18
N ARG A 212 -9.02 14.84 4.50
CA ARG A 212 -9.24 13.41 4.21
C ARG A 212 -9.38 12.60 5.50
N LEU A 213 -8.55 12.88 6.49
CA LEU A 213 -8.58 12.24 7.80
C LEU A 213 -9.90 12.54 8.54
N ALA A 214 -10.33 13.80 8.55
CA ALA A 214 -11.62 14.22 9.10
C ALA A 214 -12.79 13.51 8.42
N LEU A 215 -12.76 13.39 7.09
CA LEU A 215 -13.79 12.70 6.32
C LEU A 215 -13.91 11.23 6.74
N VAL A 216 -12.80 10.50 6.87
CA VAL A 216 -12.81 9.11 7.35
C VAL A 216 -13.35 9.03 8.77
N ARG A 217 -12.89 9.92 9.66
CA ARG A 217 -13.33 9.91 11.06
C ARG A 217 -14.81 10.26 11.21
N SER A 218 -15.36 11.11 10.34
CA SER A 218 -16.75 11.55 10.41
C SER A 218 -17.76 10.42 10.32
N ALA A 219 -17.40 9.32 9.66
CA ALA A 219 -18.24 8.14 9.55
C ALA A 219 -18.45 7.41 10.88
N THR A 220 -17.52 7.51 11.84
CA THR A 220 -17.52 6.74 13.10
C THR A 220 -17.50 7.61 14.36
N ALA A 221 -16.84 8.77 14.32
CA ALA A 221 -16.70 9.71 15.42
C ALA A 221 -16.74 11.17 14.91
N PRO A 222 -17.93 11.68 14.51
CA PRO A 222 -18.04 12.99 13.88
C PRO A 222 -17.64 14.17 14.79
N ALA A 223 -17.84 14.08 16.10
CA ALA A 223 -17.35 15.10 17.04
C ALA A 223 -15.81 15.16 17.10
N GLU A 224 -15.12 14.04 16.90
CA GLU A 224 -13.66 14.03 16.79
C GLU A 224 -13.19 14.56 15.44
N ALA A 225 -13.89 14.22 14.35
CA ALA A 225 -13.63 14.79 13.02
C ALA A 225 -13.77 16.32 13.03
N ALA A 226 -14.82 16.84 13.67
CA ALA A 226 -15.06 18.27 13.86
C ALA A 226 -13.90 18.97 14.58
N ARG A 227 -13.44 18.42 15.70
CA ARG A 227 -12.27 18.95 16.43
C ARG A 227 -11.02 18.93 15.56
N LEU A 228 -10.78 17.83 14.85
CA LEU A 228 -9.63 17.70 13.96
C LEU A 228 -9.59 18.79 12.88
N VAL A 229 -10.74 19.14 12.29
CA VAL A 229 -10.82 20.25 11.32
C VAL A 229 -10.49 21.59 11.96
N VAL A 230 -11.07 21.90 13.12
CA VAL A 230 -10.89 23.20 13.79
C VAL A 230 -9.48 23.36 14.34
N ASP A 231 -8.90 22.29 14.90
CA ASP A 231 -7.59 22.34 15.58
C ASP A 231 -6.41 22.31 14.61
N GLU A 232 -6.55 21.65 13.45
CA GLU A 232 -5.42 21.34 12.56
C GLU A 232 -5.48 22.05 11.19
N ILE A 233 -6.62 22.61 10.78
CA ILE A 233 -6.78 23.36 9.53
C ILE A 233 -7.04 24.85 9.84
N PRO A 234 -6.16 25.77 9.41
CA PRO A 234 -6.38 27.21 9.56
C PRO A 234 -7.67 27.68 8.87
N GLU A 235 -8.24 28.78 9.35
CA GLU A 235 -9.42 29.40 8.72
C GLU A 235 -9.15 29.74 7.24
N GLY A 236 -10.03 29.28 6.35
CA GLY A 236 -9.87 29.44 4.91
C GLY A 236 -10.79 28.54 4.10
N HIS A 237 -10.50 28.42 2.80
CA HIS A 237 -11.30 27.60 1.89
C HIS A 237 -11.26 26.11 2.26
N VAL A 238 -10.08 25.56 2.54
CA VAL A 238 -9.95 24.12 2.89
C VAL A 238 -10.71 23.78 4.17
N GLN A 239 -10.60 24.61 5.22
CA GLN A 239 -11.36 24.41 6.45
C GLN A 239 -12.87 24.50 6.20
N THR A 240 -13.31 25.47 5.38
CA THR A 240 -14.72 25.61 5.04
C THR A 240 -15.26 24.33 4.39
N GLU A 241 -14.58 23.82 3.36
CA GLU A 241 -15.03 22.58 2.69
C GLU A 241 -14.96 21.35 3.61
N ALA A 242 -13.96 21.28 4.49
CA ALA A 242 -13.85 20.22 5.49
C ALA A 242 -15.00 20.27 6.51
N VAL A 243 -15.36 21.47 7.00
CA VAL A 243 -16.49 21.68 7.91
C VAL A 243 -17.79 21.22 7.26
N ILE A 244 -18.05 21.65 6.03
CA ILE A 244 -19.25 21.26 5.29
C ILE A 244 -19.27 19.73 5.09
N SER A 245 -18.16 19.11 4.74
CA SER A 245 -18.06 17.66 4.58
C SER A 245 -18.39 16.89 5.87
N VAL A 246 -17.89 17.36 7.02
CA VAL A 246 -18.22 16.76 8.33
C VAL A 246 -19.69 16.95 8.67
N ILE A 247 -20.27 18.13 8.41
CA ILE A 247 -21.71 18.39 8.60
C ILE A 247 -22.55 17.40 7.82
N TYR A 248 -22.24 17.21 6.53
CA TYR A 248 -22.97 16.28 5.66
C TYR A 248 -22.95 14.84 6.19
N GLN A 249 -21.82 14.37 6.71
CA GLN A 249 -21.72 13.01 7.25
C GLN A 249 -22.35 12.88 8.64
N TRP A 250 -22.15 13.87 9.51
CA TRP A 250 -22.71 13.87 10.87
C TRP A 250 -24.23 13.96 10.83
N ALA A 251 -24.80 14.91 10.10
CA ALA A 251 -26.24 15.15 10.05
C ALA A 251 -27.05 13.97 9.51
N ARG A 252 -26.43 13.09 8.70
CA ARG A 252 -27.04 11.83 8.26
C ARG A 252 -27.26 10.81 9.37
N ARG A 253 -26.47 10.88 10.44
CA ARG A 253 -26.53 9.96 11.60
C ARG A 253 -27.16 10.62 12.81
N ASP A 254 -26.81 11.88 13.04
CA ASP A 254 -27.18 12.66 14.21
C ASP A 254 -27.25 14.15 13.81
N MET A 255 -28.44 14.55 13.37
CA MET A 255 -28.76 15.93 13.02
C MET A 255 -28.66 16.87 14.23
N ALA A 256 -28.96 16.40 15.44
CA ALA A 256 -28.93 17.23 16.64
C ALA A 256 -27.49 17.62 17.01
N GLY A 257 -26.57 16.65 17.04
CA GLY A 257 -25.15 16.92 17.29
C GLY A 257 -24.53 17.80 16.21
N ALA A 258 -24.89 17.60 14.94
CA ALA A 258 -24.40 18.47 13.86
C ALA A 258 -24.88 19.93 14.03
N ARG A 259 -26.14 20.15 14.43
CA ARG A 259 -26.67 21.48 14.75
C ARG A 259 -26.00 22.11 15.96
N GLU A 260 -25.76 21.32 17.01
CA GLU A 260 -25.06 21.80 18.19
C GLU A 260 -23.65 22.30 17.82
N TRP A 261 -22.90 21.52 17.03
CA TRP A 261 -21.57 21.92 16.58
C TRP A 261 -21.60 23.21 15.76
N VAL A 262 -22.52 23.35 14.80
CA VAL A 262 -22.67 24.59 14.01
C VAL A 262 -23.06 25.78 14.89
N GLY A 263 -23.85 25.56 15.94
CA GLY A 263 -24.21 26.58 16.92
C GLY A 263 -23.02 27.17 17.70
N LEU A 264 -21.90 26.44 17.77
CA LEU A 264 -20.65 26.91 18.40
C LEU A 264 -19.87 27.89 17.51
N PHE A 265 -20.19 27.99 16.22
CA PHE A 265 -19.46 28.90 15.32
C PHE A 265 -19.82 30.36 15.62
N PRO A 266 -18.86 31.29 15.49
CA PRO A 266 -19.16 32.71 15.57
C PRO A 266 -20.09 33.12 14.42
N GLU A 267 -20.83 34.21 14.61
CA GLU A 267 -21.64 34.82 13.54
C GLU A 267 -20.72 35.18 12.37
N SER A 268 -20.80 34.40 11.29
CA SER A 268 -19.86 34.42 10.18
C SER A 268 -20.49 33.82 8.93
N ALA A 269 -19.89 34.07 7.76
CA ALA A 269 -20.32 33.47 6.50
C ALA A 269 -20.27 31.93 6.55
N LEU A 270 -19.29 31.35 7.26
CA LEU A 270 -19.18 29.91 7.48
C LEU A 270 -20.39 29.37 8.25
N ARG A 271 -20.77 30.03 9.36
CA ARG A 271 -21.94 29.65 10.14
C ARG A 271 -23.22 29.70 9.31
N THR A 272 -23.45 30.81 8.60
CA THR A 272 -24.64 30.93 7.73
C THR A 272 -24.68 29.83 6.66
N ARG A 273 -23.53 29.53 6.03
CA ARG A 273 -23.45 28.41 5.07
C ARG A 273 -23.79 27.08 5.74
N ALA A 274 -23.18 26.77 6.88
CA ALA A 274 -23.40 25.55 7.62
C ALA A 274 -24.87 25.36 8.06
N GLU A 275 -25.53 26.42 8.54
CA GLU A 275 -26.96 26.42 8.90
C GLU A 275 -27.86 26.14 7.68
N ASN A 276 -27.53 26.72 6.53
CA ASN A 276 -28.23 26.45 5.27
C ASN A 276 -28.05 24.99 4.83
N GLU A 277 -26.83 24.43 4.92
CA GLU A 277 -26.59 23.02 4.58
C GLU A 277 -27.40 22.07 5.48
N LEU A 278 -27.43 22.32 6.79
CA LEU A 278 -28.24 21.53 7.73
C LEU A 278 -29.74 21.60 7.41
N SER A 279 -30.23 22.76 6.99
CA SER A 279 -31.62 22.96 6.57
C SER A 279 -31.93 22.16 5.30
N ASN A 280 -31.02 22.19 4.31
CA ASN A 280 -31.14 21.42 3.08
C ASN A 280 -31.15 19.91 3.36
N ILE A 281 -30.23 19.42 4.19
CA ILE A 281 -30.17 17.98 4.55
C ILE A 281 -31.46 17.53 5.23
N ALA A 282 -32.01 18.34 6.16
CA ALA A 282 -33.26 18.03 6.84
C ALA A 282 -34.46 17.96 5.87
N ALA A 283 -34.50 18.85 4.87
CA ALA A 283 -35.55 18.84 3.86
C ALA A 283 -35.52 17.56 3.01
N TYR A 284 -34.34 17.05 2.64
CA TYR A 284 -34.22 15.79 1.88
C TYR A 284 -34.52 14.54 2.71
N GLN A 285 -34.30 14.59 4.03
CA GLN A 285 -34.56 13.45 4.93
C GLN A 285 -36.03 13.34 5.35
N THR A 286 -36.81 14.39 5.16
CA THR A 286 -38.25 14.39 5.43
C THR A 286 -38.95 14.20 4.10
N PRO A 287 -39.36 12.98 3.71
CA PRO A 287 -40.13 12.82 2.49
C PRO A 287 -41.48 13.46 2.75
N GLU A 288 -41.69 14.69 2.28
CA GLU A 288 -43.03 15.20 2.09
C GLU A 288 -43.73 14.26 1.11
N GLN A 289 -44.68 13.50 1.67
CA GLN A 289 -45.83 12.86 1.05
C GLN A 289 -45.92 13.11 -0.47
N ARG A 290 -45.37 12.17 -1.26
CA ARG A 290 -45.78 11.99 -2.66
C ARG A 290 -47.07 11.21 -2.73
#